data_AF-A0A2H9TI08-F1
#
_entry.id   AF-A0A2H9TI08-F1
#
_cell.length_a   1.000
_cell.length_b   1.000
_cell.length_c   1.000
_cell.angle_alpha   90.00
_cell.angle_beta   90.00
_cell.angle_gamma   90.00
#
_symmetry.space_group_name_H-M   'P 1'
#
loop_
_entity.id
_entity.type
_entity.pdbx_description
1 polymer ?
#
loop_
_entity_poly.entity_id
_entity_poly.type
_entity_poly.pdbx_seq_one_letter_code
_entity_poly.pdbx_strand_id
1 'polypeptide(L)'
;MGLHLTKIVHEVGAAARFHRMDSATTSQSLEDTVLVGIFAAVVVFQYGLLLWKRKHPNTYLLTSLFLLWVFPLFIAINNSFWRFTIVWLIYSATNYRVIRAASQPKLDPKTPRFVYRFYRGLFNVTMGIAAFGYGLFLVNAFIFPTATMIDLSITLVFYGLYFGVLSRDLVEYGADRMATTIGVRLFTLFIS
;
A
#
# COMPACT_ATOMS: atom_id res chain seq x y z
N MET A 1 5.59 66.45 -21.52
CA MET A 1 5.15 65.11 -21.98
C MET A 1 5.91 63.96 -21.29
N GLY A 2 7.24 64.03 -21.12
CA GLY A 2 8.04 62.96 -20.47
C GLY A 2 7.80 62.70 -18.97
N LEU A 3 7.29 63.69 -18.21
CA LEU A 3 7.00 63.53 -16.79
C LEU A 3 5.75 62.67 -16.49
N HIS A 4 4.85 62.53 -17.46
CA HIS A 4 3.62 61.76 -17.31
C HIS A 4 3.87 60.26 -17.60
N LEU A 5 4.74 59.97 -18.57
CA LEU A 5 5.14 58.60 -18.93
C LEU A 5 5.92 57.89 -17.81
N THR A 6 6.79 58.61 -17.10
CA THR A 6 7.57 58.03 -15.99
C THR A 6 6.70 57.66 -14.80
N LYS A 7 5.67 58.47 -14.49
CA LYS A 7 4.67 58.13 -13.46
C LYS A 7 3.86 56.88 -13.84
N ILE A 8 3.40 56.80 -15.08
CA ILE A 8 2.62 55.64 -15.56
C ILE A 8 3.45 54.35 -15.52
N VAL A 9 4.71 54.39 -15.94
CA VAL A 9 5.61 53.22 -15.88
C VAL A 9 5.87 52.80 -14.43
N HIS A 10 6.01 53.76 -13.50
CA HIS A 10 6.19 53.45 -12.08
C HIS A 10 4.93 52.84 -11.45
N GLU A 11 3.74 53.36 -11.77
CA GLU A 11 2.47 52.82 -11.28
C GLU A 11 2.17 51.43 -11.85
N VAL A 12 2.40 51.20 -13.14
CA VAL A 12 2.25 49.88 -13.78
C VAL A 12 3.27 48.90 -13.21
N GLY A 13 4.51 49.33 -12.97
CA GLY A 13 5.54 48.52 -12.31
C GLY A 13 5.17 48.17 -10.87
N ALA A 14 4.58 49.10 -10.11
CA ALA A 14 4.10 48.88 -8.75
C ALA A 14 2.90 47.92 -8.73
N ALA A 15 1.94 48.07 -9.65
CA ALA A 15 0.79 47.17 -9.78
C ALA A 15 1.22 45.76 -10.17
N ALA A 16 2.18 45.61 -11.10
CA ALA A 16 2.74 44.31 -11.46
C ALA A 16 3.51 43.65 -10.31
N ARG A 17 4.21 44.42 -9.48
CA ARG A 17 4.88 43.91 -8.27
C ARG A 17 3.90 43.47 -7.20
N PHE A 18 2.84 44.25 -6.98
CA PHE A 18 1.78 43.95 -6.03
C PHE A 18 1.03 42.67 -6.43
N HIS A 19 0.66 42.55 -7.71
CA HIS A 19 0.04 41.34 -8.23
C HIS A 19 0.97 40.11 -8.14
N ARG A 20 2.28 40.29 -8.33
CA ARG A 20 3.25 39.20 -8.17
C ARG A 20 3.40 38.77 -6.71
N MET A 21 3.47 39.73 -5.78
CA MET A 21 3.50 39.46 -4.33
C MET A 21 2.21 38.77 -3.85
N ASP A 22 1.05 39.21 -4.31
CA ASP A 22 -0.24 38.61 -3.96
C ASP A 22 -0.34 37.17 -4.52
N SER A 23 0.09 36.94 -5.77
CA SER A 23 0.13 35.60 -6.35
C SER A 23 1.11 34.65 -5.64
N ALA A 24 2.26 35.15 -5.20
CA ALA A 24 3.27 34.36 -4.47
C ALA A 24 2.83 34.07 -3.02
N THR A 25 2.19 35.03 -2.35
CA THR A 25 1.65 34.86 -1.00
C THR A 25 0.47 33.89 -1.01
N THR A 26 -0.38 33.99 -2.04
CA THR A 26 -1.51 33.06 -2.24
C THR A 26 -1.00 31.65 -2.53
N SER A 27 -0.04 31.45 -3.43
CA SER A 27 0.51 30.11 -3.71
C SER A 27 1.17 29.48 -2.48
N GLN A 28 1.96 30.26 -1.73
CA GLN A 28 2.63 29.77 -0.53
C GLN A 28 1.62 29.42 0.59
N SER A 29 0.56 30.22 0.75
CA SER A 29 -0.51 29.92 1.70
C SER A 29 -1.30 28.65 1.34
N LEU A 30 -1.48 28.36 0.05
CA LEU A 30 -2.14 27.15 -0.43
C LEU A 30 -1.27 25.91 -0.19
N GLU A 31 0.04 25.99 -0.46
CA GLU A 31 0.98 24.90 -0.21
C GLU A 31 1.03 24.52 1.28
N ASP A 32 1.14 25.52 2.17
CA ASP A 32 1.17 25.31 3.62
C ASP A 32 -0.16 24.71 4.13
N THR A 33 -1.30 25.19 3.61
CA THR A 33 -2.62 24.67 3.98
C THR A 33 -2.80 23.21 3.54
N VAL A 34 -2.36 22.86 2.33
CA VAL A 34 -2.43 21.48 1.81
C VAL A 34 -1.51 20.55 2.60
N LEU A 35 -0.28 20.98 2.91
CA LEU A 35 0.67 20.20 3.72
C LEU A 35 0.14 19.93 5.12
N VAL A 36 -0.38 20.95 5.80
CA VAL A 36 -0.98 20.80 7.14
C VAL A 36 -2.23 19.92 7.08
N GLY A 37 -3.05 20.06 6.03
CA GLY A 37 -4.22 19.21 5.81
C GLY A 37 -3.86 17.73 5.65
N ILE A 38 -2.81 17.42 4.88
CA ILE A 38 -2.31 16.05 4.71
C ILE A 38 -1.76 15.52 6.05
N PHE A 39 -0.96 16.30 6.77
CA PHE A 39 -0.44 15.89 8.08
C PHE A 39 -1.56 15.61 9.09
N ALA A 40 -2.57 16.49 9.16
CA ALA A 40 -3.71 16.30 10.04
C ALA A 40 -4.52 15.05 9.66
N ALA A 41 -4.78 14.83 8.36
CA ALA A 41 -5.46 13.63 7.88
C ALA A 41 -4.68 12.36 8.22
N VAL A 42 -3.36 12.37 8.07
CA VAL A 42 -2.47 11.25 8.44
C VAL A 42 -2.53 10.99 9.94
N VAL A 43 -2.46 12.01 10.79
CA VAL A 43 -2.52 11.87 12.25
C VAL A 43 -3.88 11.31 12.69
N VAL A 44 -4.99 11.83 12.16
CA VAL A 44 -6.34 11.32 12.45
C VAL A 44 -6.50 9.89 11.97
N PHE A 45 -6.02 9.57 10.78
CA PHE A 45 -6.03 8.21 10.24
C PHE A 45 -5.22 7.27 11.13
N GLN A 46 -4.00 7.64 11.52
CA GLN A 46 -3.16 6.86 12.42
C GLN A 46 -3.80 6.66 13.80
N TYR A 47 -4.41 7.70 14.38
CA TYR A 47 -5.10 7.59 15.67
C TYR A 47 -6.36 6.71 15.60
N GLY A 48 -7.15 6.85 14.53
CA GLY A 48 -8.31 6.00 14.29
C GLY A 48 -7.92 4.54 14.10
N LEU A 49 -6.82 4.31 13.39
CA LEU A 49 -6.21 3.00 13.20
C LEU A 49 -5.75 2.38 14.53
N LEU A 50 -5.08 3.16 15.39
CA LEU A 50 -4.63 2.69 16.71
C LEU A 50 -5.79 2.38 17.66
N LEU A 51 -6.86 3.19 17.64
CA LEU A 51 -8.07 2.96 18.44
C LEU A 51 -8.84 1.72 17.97
N TRP A 52 -8.94 1.52 16.66
CA TRP A 52 -9.59 0.33 16.10
C TRP A 52 -8.77 -0.94 16.38
N LYS A 53 -7.42 -0.88 16.27
CA LYS A 53 -6.52 -1.98 16.64
C LYS A 53 -6.70 -2.41 18.09
N ARG A 54 -6.91 -1.46 19.01
CA ARG A 54 -7.18 -1.74 20.43
C ARG A 54 -8.54 -2.38 20.68
N LYS A 55 -9.57 -2.04 19.90
CA LYS A 55 -10.96 -2.45 20.17
C LYS A 55 -11.35 -3.76 19.50
N HIS A 56 -10.86 -4.02 18.28
CA HIS A 56 -11.18 -5.23 17.51
C HIS A 56 -9.97 -5.70 16.68
N PRO A 57 -8.99 -6.40 17.27
CA PRO A 57 -7.76 -6.81 16.57
C PRO A 57 -8.04 -7.69 15.34
N ASN A 58 -9.04 -8.57 15.41
CA ASN A 58 -9.42 -9.47 14.31
C ASN A 58 -10.08 -8.74 13.12
N THR A 59 -10.90 -7.73 13.38
CA THR A 59 -11.58 -6.94 12.34
C THR A 59 -10.63 -5.92 11.73
N TYR A 60 -9.75 -5.35 12.55
CA TYR A 60 -8.73 -4.39 12.13
C TYR A 60 -7.75 -4.99 11.13
N LEU A 61 -7.27 -6.21 11.39
CA LEU A 61 -6.36 -6.91 10.49
C LEU A 61 -7.03 -7.18 9.14
N LEU A 62 -8.28 -7.67 9.12
CA LEU A 62 -9.04 -7.89 7.89
C LEU A 62 -9.31 -6.60 7.12
N THR A 63 -9.73 -5.53 7.79
CA THR A 63 -10.04 -4.25 7.15
C THR A 63 -8.78 -3.60 6.59
N SER A 64 -7.67 -3.62 7.34
CA SER A 64 -6.35 -3.19 6.87
C SER A 64 -5.90 -4.01 5.66
N LEU A 65 -6.05 -5.34 5.72
CA LEU A 65 -5.71 -6.23 4.62
C LEU A 65 -6.56 -5.92 3.38
N PHE A 66 -7.86 -5.66 3.55
CA PHE A 66 -8.77 -5.30 2.47
C PHE A 66 -8.43 -3.94 1.87
N LEU A 67 -8.10 -2.95 2.71
CA LEU A 67 -7.73 -1.61 2.26
C LEU A 67 -6.40 -1.62 1.51
N LEU A 68 -5.41 -2.37 2.03
CA LEU A 68 -4.14 -2.63 1.35
C LEU A 68 -4.35 -3.41 0.04
N TRP A 69 -5.34 -4.29 0.00
CA TRP A 69 -5.67 -5.13 -1.16
C TRP A 69 -6.39 -4.36 -2.30
N VAL A 70 -7.26 -3.41 -1.95
CA VAL A 70 -8.07 -2.63 -2.90
C VAL A 70 -7.30 -1.43 -3.47
N PHE A 71 -6.44 -0.80 -2.67
CA PHE A 71 -5.76 0.44 -3.05
C PHE A 71 -4.89 0.34 -4.33
N PRO A 72 -3.98 -0.65 -4.47
CA PRO A 72 -3.19 -0.81 -5.69
C PRO A 72 -3.99 -1.40 -6.86
N LEU A 73 -5.12 -2.05 -6.59
CA LEU A 73 -6.04 -2.54 -7.61
C LEU A 73 -6.75 -1.37 -8.31
N PHE A 74 -7.16 -0.37 -7.53
CA PHE A 74 -7.72 0.88 -8.07
C PHE A 74 -6.73 1.57 -9.02
N ILE A 75 -5.46 1.64 -8.65
CA ILE A 75 -4.39 2.22 -9.49
C ILE A 75 -4.14 1.35 -10.74
N ALA A 76 -4.14 0.03 -10.61
CA ALA A 76 -3.87 -0.88 -11.72
C ALA A 76 -4.98 -0.91 -12.79
N ILE A 77 -6.25 -0.81 -12.37
CA ILE A 77 -7.40 -0.67 -13.29
C ILE A 77 -7.31 0.67 -14.03
N ASN A 78 -6.98 1.75 -13.31
CA ASN A 78 -6.90 3.08 -13.91
C ASN A 78 -5.77 3.19 -14.96
N ASN A 79 -4.71 2.39 -14.82
CA ASN A 79 -3.59 2.30 -15.76
C ASN A 79 -3.71 1.14 -16.79
N SER A 80 -4.82 0.39 -16.82
CA SER A 80 -5.13 -0.63 -17.85
C SER A 80 -4.09 -1.78 -17.99
N PHE A 81 -3.45 -2.20 -16.90
CA PHE A 81 -2.49 -3.31 -16.92
C PHE A 81 -3.17 -4.68 -16.81
N TRP A 82 -3.58 -5.26 -17.96
CA TRP A 82 -4.26 -6.56 -18.02
C TRP A 82 -3.49 -7.73 -17.35
N ARG A 83 -2.15 -7.69 -17.39
CA ARG A 83 -1.27 -8.70 -16.77
C ARG A 83 -1.39 -8.72 -15.25
N PHE A 84 -1.60 -7.55 -14.65
CA PHE A 84 -1.75 -7.38 -13.20
C PHE A 84 -3.07 -7.96 -12.71
N THR A 85 -4.15 -7.71 -13.43
CA THR A 85 -5.49 -8.24 -13.10
C THR A 85 -5.51 -9.77 -13.08
N ILE A 86 -4.79 -10.43 -13.99
CA ILE A 86 -4.73 -11.91 -14.04
C ILE A 86 -3.97 -12.47 -12.82
N VAL A 87 -2.76 -11.95 -12.53
CA VAL A 87 -1.98 -12.38 -11.37
C VAL A 87 -2.75 -12.13 -10.07
N TRP A 88 -3.42 -10.98 -9.99
CA TRP A 88 -4.27 -10.62 -8.86
C TRP A 88 -5.48 -11.55 -8.70
N LEU A 89 -6.16 -11.91 -9.79
CA LEU A 89 -7.28 -12.87 -9.76
C LEU A 89 -6.84 -14.25 -9.29
N ILE A 90 -5.69 -14.74 -9.78
CA ILE A 90 -5.11 -16.02 -9.36
C ILE A 90 -4.75 -15.97 -7.87
N TYR A 91 -4.11 -14.89 -7.42
CA TYR A 91 -3.73 -14.70 -6.02
C TYR A 91 -4.96 -14.67 -5.10
N SER A 92 -6.00 -13.92 -5.50
CA SER A 92 -7.25 -13.78 -4.75
C SER A 92 -8.05 -15.09 -4.69
N ALA A 93 -8.15 -15.81 -5.80
CA ALA A 93 -8.79 -17.13 -5.85
C ALA A 93 -8.06 -18.14 -4.97
N THR A 94 -6.73 -18.10 -4.94
CA THR A 94 -5.92 -19.00 -4.11
C THR A 94 -6.07 -18.68 -2.63
N ASN A 95 -6.04 -17.40 -2.27
CA ASN A 95 -6.31 -16.95 -0.89
C ASN A 95 -7.69 -17.33 -0.41
N TYR A 96 -8.71 -17.15 -1.23
CA TYR A 96 -10.07 -17.55 -0.87
C TYR A 96 -10.16 -19.05 -0.58
N ARG A 97 -9.53 -19.89 -1.40
CA ARG A 97 -9.47 -21.34 -1.16
C ARG A 97 -8.75 -21.69 0.13
N VAL A 98 -7.64 -21.03 0.41
CA VAL A 98 -6.82 -21.30 1.61
C VAL A 98 -7.51 -20.82 2.89
N ILE A 99 -8.11 -19.63 2.89
CA ILE A 99 -8.90 -19.11 4.02
C ILE A 99 -10.12 -19.98 4.28
N ARG A 100 -10.81 -20.43 3.22
CA ARG A 100 -11.93 -21.36 3.34
C ARG A 100 -11.51 -22.71 3.91
N ALA A 101 -10.33 -23.22 3.52
CA ALA A 101 -9.77 -24.45 4.07
C ALA A 101 -9.35 -24.29 5.54
N ALA A 102 -8.80 -23.13 5.93
CA ALA A 102 -8.43 -22.82 7.31
C ALA A 102 -9.64 -22.57 8.23
N SER A 103 -10.79 -22.17 7.67
CA SER A 103 -12.03 -21.88 8.41
C SER A 103 -12.93 -23.11 8.59
N GLN A 104 -12.49 -24.31 8.20
CA GLN A 104 -13.30 -25.51 8.38
C GLN A 104 -13.39 -25.93 9.85
N PRO A 105 -14.59 -26.32 10.35
CA PRO A 105 -14.82 -26.64 11.76
C PRO A 105 -14.10 -27.91 12.22
N LYS A 106 -13.60 -28.75 11.30
CA LYS A 106 -12.75 -29.92 11.58
C LYS A 106 -11.40 -29.72 10.90
N LEU A 107 -10.47 -29.07 11.59
CA LEU A 107 -9.09 -28.95 11.12
C LEU A 107 -8.35 -30.29 11.29
N ASP A 108 -7.99 -30.90 10.17
CA ASP A 108 -6.98 -31.95 10.14
C ASP A 108 -5.64 -31.35 10.65
N PRO A 109 -4.90 -32.02 11.55
CA PRO A 109 -3.57 -31.59 12.01
C PRO A 109 -2.59 -31.21 10.91
N LYS A 110 -2.76 -31.72 9.68
CA LYS A 110 -1.90 -31.42 8.53
C LYS A 110 -2.22 -30.10 7.82
N THR A 111 -3.46 -29.62 7.93
CA THR A 111 -3.95 -28.38 7.28
C THR A 111 -3.14 -27.14 7.66
N PRO A 112 -2.87 -26.82 8.95
CA PRO A 112 -2.07 -25.65 9.30
C PRO A 112 -0.69 -25.67 8.65
N ARG A 113 -0.01 -26.82 8.67
CA ARG A 113 1.33 -26.97 8.08
C ARG A 113 1.34 -26.70 6.58
N PHE A 114 0.30 -27.13 5.86
CA PHE A 114 0.17 -26.86 4.43
C PHE A 114 0.00 -25.37 4.15
N VAL A 115 -0.88 -24.70 4.89
CA VAL A 115 -1.13 -23.25 4.76
C VAL A 115 0.16 -22.45 4.96
N TYR A 116 0.90 -22.72 6.05
CA TYR A 116 2.18 -22.05 6.31
C TYR A 116 3.20 -22.29 5.21
N ARG A 117 3.31 -23.53 4.71
CA ARG A 117 4.29 -23.88 3.67
C ARG A 117 3.96 -23.21 2.34
N PHE A 118 2.68 -23.16 1.97
CA PHE A 118 2.21 -22.51 0.75
C PHE A 118 2.52 -21.01 0.78
N TYR A 119 2.08 -20.30 1.83
CA TYR A 119 2.32 -18.87 1.94
C TYR A 119 3.78 -18.51 2.10
N ARG A 120 4.58 -19.33 2.80
CA ARG A 120 6.03 -19.14 2.88
C ARG A 120 6.69 -19.29 1.51
N GLY A 121 6.24 -20.24 0.69
CA GLY A 121 6.69 -20.37 -0.69
C GLY A 121 6.33 -19.13 -1.51
N LEU A 122 5.11 -18.63 -1.38
CA LEU A 122 4.62 -17.43 -2.06
C LEU A 122 5.42 -16.18 -1.65
N PHE A 123 5.71 -16.03 -0.36
CA PHE A 123 6.59 -14.99 0.17
C PHE A 123 8.00 -15.08 -0.42
N ASN A 124 8.60 -16.27 -0.44
CA ASN A 124 9.94 -16.43 -1.00
C ASN A 124 10.00 -16.11 -2.49
N VAL A 125 8.99 -16.50 -3.27
CA VAL A 125 8.90 -16.18 -4.70
C VAL A 125 8.74 -14.68 -4.92
N THR A 126 7.85 -14.03 -4.18
CA THR A 126 7.59 -12.58 -4.30
C THR A 126 8.81 -11.75 -3.86
N MET A 127 9.49 -12.15 -2.78
CA MET A 127 10.76 -11.56 -2.37
C MET A 127 11.87 -11.81 -3.38
N GLY A 128 11.91 -12.98 -4.02
CA GLY A 128 12.84 -13.27 -5.11
C GLY A 128 12.63 -12.36 -6.32
N ILE A 129 11.37 -12.12 -6.69
CA ILE A 129 11.00 -11.17 -7.75
C ILE A 129 11.39 -9.74 -7.37
N ALA A 130 11.15 -9.33 -6.12
CA ALA A 130 11.56 -8.01 -5.61
C ALA A 130 13.09 -7.84 -5.65
N ALA A 131 13.83 -8.83 -5.18
CA ALA A 131 15.29 -8.83 -5.19
C ALA A 131 15.85 -8.79 -6.62
N PHE A 132 15.25 -9.54 -7.55
CA PHE A 132 15.61 -9.50 -8.96
C PHE A 132 15.35 -8.12 -9.58
N GLY A 133 14.20 -7.50 -9.28
CA GLY A 133 13.88 -6.15 -9.72
C GLY A 133 14.84 -5.10 -9.17
N TYR A 134 15.25 -5.24 -7.91
CA TYR A 134 16.25 -4.38 -7.29
C TYR A 134 17.63 -4.54 -7.94
N GLY A 135 18.02 -5.78 -8.26
CA GLY A 135 19.24 -6.07 -9.03
C GLY A 135 19.22 -5.40 -10.41
N LEU A 136 18.10 -5.50 -11.14
CA LEU A 136 17.94 -4.83 -12.43
C LEU A 136 18.00 -3.30 -12.30
N PHE A 137 17.41 -2.74 -11.25
CA PHE A 137 17.49 -1.31 -10.97
C PHE A 137 18.94 -0.85 -10.78
N LEU A 138 19.71 -1.56 -9.95
CA LEU A 138 21.12 -1.26 -9.72
C LEU A 138 21.96 -1.39 -11.00
N VAL A 139 21.79 -2.49 -11.74
CA VAL A 139 22.53 -2.71 -13.01
C VAL A 139 22.20 -1.60 -14.02
N ASN A 140 20.94 -1.17 -14.10
CA ASN A 140 20.54 -0.11 -15.01
C ASN A 140 21.12 1.26 -14.61
N ALA A 141 21.15 1.55 -13.30
CA ALA A 141 21.72 2.79 -12.79
C ALA A 141 23.23 2.93 -13.06
N PHE A 142 23.98 1.81 -13.09
CA PHE A 142 25.44 1.83 -13.24
C PHE A 142 25.95 1.55 -14.66
N ILE A 143 25.24 0.77 -15.50
CA ILE A 143 25.78 0.28 -16.78
C ILE A 143 25.07 0.90 -18.00
N PHE A 144 23.74 0.93 -18.03
CA PHE A 144 22.97 1.44 -19.17
C PHE A 144 21.70 2.16 -18.69
N PRO A 145 21.71 3.51 -18.56
CA PRO A 145 20.54 4.26 -18.11
C PRO A 145 19.49 4.27 -19.24
N THR A 146 18.56 3.32 -19.18
CA THR A 146 17.45 3.24 -20.13
C THR A 146 16.16 3.45 -19.36
N ALA A 147 15.42 4.52 -19.69
CA ALA A 147 14.19 4.90 -18.99
C ALA A 147 13.16 3.75 -18.90
N THR A 148 13.06 2.93 -19.95
CA THR A 148 12.12 1.79 -19.99
C THR A 148 12.47 0.67 -19.01
N MET A 149 13.77 0.44 -18.76
CA MET A 149 14.21 -0.59 -17.81
C MET A 149 14.12 -0.11 -16.36
N ILE A 150 14.33 1.19 -16.11
CA ILE A 150 14.12 1.79 -14.78
C ILE A 150 12.64 1.65 -14.38
N ASP A 151 11.72 2.01 -15.28
CA ASP A 151 10.29 1.89 -15.03
C ASP A 151 9.86 0.44 -14.78
N LEU A 152 10.38 -0.50 -15.59
CA LEU A 152 10.16 -1.93 -15.38
C LEU A 152 10.70 -2.42 -14.03
N SER A 153 11.89 -1.97 -13.63
CA SER A 153 12.55 -2.41 -12.39
C SER A 153 11.82 -1.90 -11.15
N ILE A 154 11.45 -0.61 -11.15
CA ILE A 154 10.66 0.01 -10.07
C ILE A 154 9.32 -0.70 -9.94
N THR A 155 8.65 -0.94 -11.07
CA THR A 155 7.38 -1.66 -11.11
C THR A 155 7.51 -3.08 -10.54
N LEU A 156 8.59 -3.80 -10.89
CA LEU A 156 8.84 -5.16 -10.38
C LEU A 156 9.11 -5.18 -8.86
N VAL A 157 9.88 -4.23 -8.35
CA VAL A 157 10.16 -4.08 -6.91
C VAL A 157 8.88 -3.75 -6.14
N PHE A 158 8.09 -2.81 -6.64
CA PHE A 158 6.79 -2.46 -6.05
C PHE A 158 5.86 -3.67 -6.00
N TYR A 159 5.77 -4.46 -7.08
CA TYR A 159 4.95 -5.66 -7.11
C TYR A 159 5.45 -6.75 -6.16
N GLY A 160 6.75 -7.04 -6.15
CA GLY A 160 7.31 -8.06 -5.27
C GLY A 160 7.14 -7.72 -3.79
N LEU A 161 7.37 -6.45 -3.41
CA LEU A 161 7.12 -5.98 -2.05
C LEU A 161 5.64 -6.02 -1.67
N TYR A 162 4.75 -5.60 -2.57
CA TYR A 162 3.32 -5.59 -2.31
C TYR A 162 2.77 -6.99 -2.02
N PHE A 163 3.00 -7.95 -2.93
CA PHE A 163 2.55 -9.32 -2.73
C PHE A 163 3.29 -10.03 -1.58
N GLY A 164 4.54 -9.62 -1.30
CA GLY A 164 5.31 -10.12 -0.16
C GLY A 164 4.70 -9.71 1.19
N VAL A 165 4.43 -8.43 1.39
CA VAL A 165 3.78 -7.91 2.61
C VAL A 165 2.40 -8.52 2.80
N LEU A 166 1.59 -8.56 1.73
CA LEU A 166 0.26 -9.15 1.76
C LEU A 166 0.28 -10.64 2.15
N SER A 167 1.24 -11.40 1.62
CA SER A 167 1.38 -12.83 1.95
C SER A 167 1.78 -13.05 3.41
N ARG A 168 2.59 -12.16 3.99
CA ARG A 168 2.96 -12.21 5.41
C ARG A 168 1.75 -11.96 6.30
N ASP A 169 0.99 -10.91 6.01
CA ASP A 169 -0.16 -10.51 6.83
C ASP A 169 -1.30 -11.56 6.75
N LEU A 170 -1.44 -12.25 5.61
CA LEU A 170 -2.34 -13.39 5.43
C LEU A 170 -1.96 -14.63 6.26
N VAL A 171 -0.66 -14.89 6.42
CA VAL A 171 -0.17 -15.98 7.29
C VAL A 171 -0.52 -15.71 8.73
N GLU A 172 -0.32 -14.48 9.19
CA GLU A 172 -0.63 -14.06 10.54
C GLU A 172 -2.13 -14.18 10.84
N TYR A 173 -2.97 -13.73 9.91
CA TYR A 173 -4.43 -13.91 10.01
C TYR A 173 -4.84 -15.40 10.01
N GLY A 174 -4.27 -16.21 9.12
CA GLY A 174 -4.53 -17.64 9.07
C GLY A 174 -4.09 -18.35 10.35
N ALA A 175 -2.93 -17.97 10.90
CA ALA A 175 -2.39 -18.48 12.16
C ALA A 175 -3.36 -18.24 13.32
N ASP A 176 -3.84 -17.01 13.47
CA ASP A 176 -4.74 -16.62 14.55
C ASP A 176 -6.09 -17.36 14.48
N ARG A 177 -6.63 -17.56 13.26
CA ARG A 177 -7.87 -18.33 13.06
C ARG A 177 -7.71 -19.82 13.36
N MET A 178 -6.57 -20.41 13.03
CA MET A 178 -6.30 -21.81 13.37
C MET A 178 -6.01 -21.99 14.87
N ALA A 179 -5.31 -21.04 15.50
CA ALA A 179 -5.01 -21.07 16.92
C ALA A 179 -6.27 -20.96 17.78
N THR A 180 -7.18 -20.04 17.46
CA THR A 180 -8.47 -19.89 18.15
C THR A 180 -9.33 -21.15 18.04
N THR A 181 -9.38 -21.79 16.87
CA THR A 181 -10.16 -23.02 16.67
C THR A 181 -9.60 -24.21 17.46
N ILE A 182 -8.28 -24.35 17.54
CA ILE A 182 -7.63 -25.38 18.37
C ILE A 182 -7.85 -25.10 19.86
N GLY A 183 -7.72 -23.84 20.30
CA GLY A 183 -7.92 -23.44 21.69
C GLY A 183 -9.33 -23.71 22.21
N VAL A 184 -10.36 -23.38 21.42
CA VAL A 184 -11.77 -23.67 21.77
C VAL A 184 -11.99 -25.18 21.93
N ARG A 185 -11.40 -26.01 21.05
CA ARG A 185 -11.56 -27.47 21.12
C ARG A 185 -10.87 -28.08 22.34
N LEU A 186 -9.70 -27.58 22.72
CA LEU A 186 -8.97 -28.04 23.90
C LEU A 186 -9.74 -27.73 25.18
N PHE A 187 -10.35 -26.54 25.25
CA PHE A 187 -11.20 -26.12 26.37
C PHE A 187 -12.46 -26.99 26.48
N THR A 188 -13.13 -27.29 25.37
CA THR A 188 -14.30 -28.19 25.37
C THR A 188 -13.96 -29.62 25.79
N LEU A 189 -12.78 -30.14 25.42
CA LEU A 189 -12.31 -31.47 25.84
C LEU A 189 -11.94 -31.54 27.32
N PHE A 190 -11.59 -30.41 27.96
CA PHE A 190 -11.24 -30.37 29.38
C PHE A 190 -12.48 -30.28 30.29
N ILE A 191 -13.63 -29.87 29.75
CA ILE A 191 -14.89 -29.67 30.50
C ILE A 191 -15.86 -30.86 30.35
N SER A 192 -15.64 -31.74 29.37
CA SER A 192 -16.42 -32.96 29.14
C SER A 192 -15.75 -34.19 29.74
#